data_AF-A0A511ZK29-F1
#
_entry.id   AF-A0A511ZK29-F1
#
_cell.length_a   1.000
_cell.length_b   1.000
_cell.length_c   1.000
_cell.angle_alpha   90.00
_cell.angle_beta   90.00
_cell.angle_gamma   90.00
#
_symmetry.space_group_name_H-M   'P 1'
#
loop_
_entity.id
_entity.type
_entity.pdbx_description
1 polymer ?
#
loop_
_entity_poly.entity_id
_entity_poly.type
_entity_poly.pdbx_seq_one_letter_code
_entity_poly.pdbx_strand_id
1 'polypeptide(L)'
;MINLIRRDLIIQKFQLYLFIPCILFFIIFGSHLSAFFIIVFAGFFIPINAYSYDEKAETNILLNSLPYTRTQIIASRYIGAIFYMAVSIGITIVLFSLFNRAFTWTDIAIGAGITLAMFAFAFPLFYLLKPGYIGTAIVIGFILLVILSQPAITFLGEYLTPIVQFFASASTTILYLSSAGILIVLYAASWLISQMIYQRKAF
;
A
#
# COMPACT_ATOMS: atom_id res chain seq x y z
N MET A 1 2.74 -20.29 9.79
CA MET A 1 2.70 -18.95 9.18
C MET A 1 4.05 -18.44 8.68
N ILE A 2 5.13 -18.56 9.46
CA ILE A 2 6.48 -18.07 9.05
C ILE A 2 6.92 -18.65 7.70
N ASN A 3 6.61 -19.92 7.41
CA ASN A 3 6.94 -20.55 6.14
C ASN A 3 6.22 -19.93 4.94
N LEU A 4 5.00 -19.39 5.13
CA LEU A 4 4.27 -18.67 4.06
C LEU A 4 4.98 -17.35 3.75
N ILE A 5 5.38 -16.60 4.78
CA ILE A 5 6.13 -15.35 4.62
C ILE A 5 7.50 -15.63 3.98
N ARG A 6 8.19 -16.71 4.36
CA ARG A 6 9.45 -17.13 3.73
C ARG A 6 9.32 -17.44 2.25
N ARG A 7 8.23 -18.11 1.86
CA ARG A 7 7.92 -18.35 0.44
C ARG A 7 7.76 -17.03 -0.31
N ASP A 8 7.00 -16.10 0.25
CA ASP A 8 6.74 -14.80 -0.39
C ASP A 8 8.04 -13.98 -0.54
N LEU A 9 8.96 -14.06 0.43
CA LEU A 9 10.31 -13.48 0.34
C LEU A 9 11.11 -14.00 -0.86
N ILE A 10 11.05 -15.31 -1.12
CA ILE A 10 11.79 -15.93 -2.24
C ILE A 10 11.25 -15.44 -3.58
N ILE A 11 9.95 -15.21 -3.69
CA ILE A 11 9.31 -14.74 -4.92
C ILE A 11 9.61 -13.25 -5.12
N GLN A 12 9.51 -12.43 -4.07
CA GLN A 12 9.71 -10.98 -4.17
C GLN A 12 11.16 -10.54 -4.28
N LYS A 13 12.15 -11.39 -3.98
CA LYS A 13 13.56 -11.05 -4.24
C LYS A 13 13.80 -10.65 -5.70
N PHE A 14 13.04 -11.25 -6.63
CA PHE A 14 13.11 -10.89 -8.04
C PHE A 14 12.45 -9.54 -8.33
N GLN A 15 11.37 -9.21 -7.62
CA GLN A 15 10.73 -7.90 -7.71
C GLN A 15 11.62 -6.78 -7.16
N LEU A 16 12.52 -7.07 -6.20
CA LEU A 16 13.50 -6.10 -5.72
C LEU A 16 14.46 -5.63 -6.83
N TYR A 17 14.87 -6.52 -7.74
CA TYR A 17 15.72 -6.13 -8.88
C TYR A 17 15.04 -5.16 -9.85
N LEU A 18 13.71 -5.23 -9.99
CA LEU A 18 12.93 -4.28 -10.79
C LEU A 18 12.62 -2.99 -10.00
N PHE A 19 12.36 -3.14 -8.70
CA PHE A 19 12.01 -2.04 -7.81
C PHE A 19 13.11 -0.97 -7.72
N ILE A 20 14.37 -1.38 -7.50
CA ILE A 20 15.50 -0.46 -7.33
C ILE A 20 15.68 0.50 -8.53
N PRO A 21 15.80 0.02 -9.79
CA PRO A 21 15.95 0.92 -10.94
C PRO A 21 14.72 1.81 -11.14
N CYS A 22 13.49 1.33 -10.85
CA CYS A 22 12.29 2.17 -10.91
C CYS A 22 12.36 3.33 -9.89
N ILE A 23 12.76 3.06 -8.65
CA ILE A 23 12.89 4.12 -7.64
C ILE A 23 14.04 5.07 -7.99
N LEU A 24 15.17 4.56 -8.47
CA LEU A 24 16.28 5.41 -8.92
C LEU A 24 15.86 6.34 -10.05
N PHE A 25 15.05 5.86 -11.00
CA PHE A 25 14.49 6.70 -12.05
C PHE A 25 13.68 7.88 -11.47
N PHE A 26 12.80 7.61 -10.50
CA PHE A 26 12.06 8.70 -9.83
C PHE A 26 12.95 9.62 -9.01
N ILE A 27 14.00 9.09 -8.37
CA ILE A 27 14.96 9.89 -7.59
C ILE A 27 15.72 10.87 -8.48
N ILE A 28 16.23 10.39 -9.62
CA ILE A 28 17.12 11.15 -10.51
C ILE A 28 16.32 12.09 -11.43
N PHE A 29 15.26 11.60 -12.07
CA PHE A 29 14.50 12.36 -13.08
C PHE A 29 13.26 13.04 -12.51
N GLY A 30 12.74 12.58 -11.37
CA GLY A 30 11.51 13.08 -10.77
C GLY A 30 11.71 14.29 -9.86
N SER A 31 12.52 15.28 -10.25
CA SER A 31 12.80 16.48 -9.43
C SER A 31 11.53 17.28 -9.06
N HIS A 32 10.52 17.24 -9.92
CA HIS A 32 9.21 17.89 -9.70
C HIS A 32 8.28 17.11 -8.76
N LEU A 33 8.60 15.86 -8.45
CA LEU A 33 7.76 15.02 -7.60
C LEU A 33 8.12 15.24 -6.13
N SER A 34 7.12 15.35 -5.27
CA SER A 34 7.30 15.40 -3.82
C SER A 34 7.92 14.11 -3.29
N ALA A 35 8.65 14.19 -2.17
CA ALA A 35 9.25 13.00 -1.55
C ALA A 35 8.18 12.01 -1.06
N PHE A 36 7.06 12.50 -0.51
CA PHE A 36 5.96 11.62 -0.08
C PHE A 36 5.41 10.79 -1.24
N PHE A 37 5.35 11.34 -2.46
CA PHE A 37 4.82 10.64 -3.62
C PHE A 37 5.66 9.40 -3.98
N ILE A 38 6.98 9.55 -3.98
CA ILE A 38 7.91 8.44 -4.22
C ILE A 38 7.81 7.40 -3.12
N ILE A 39 7.58 7.81 -1.87
CA ILE A 39 7.38 6.91 -0.74
C ILE A 39 6.07 6.12 -0.89
N VAL A 40 4.97 6.76 -1.31
CA VAL A 40 3.71 6.05 -1.61
C VAL A 40 3.93 5.01 -2.70
N PHE A 41 4.56 5.42 -3.81
CA PHE A 41 4.88 4.52 -4.92
C PHE A 41 5.72 3.35 -4.44
N ALA A 42 6.75 3.61 -3.64
CA ALA A 42 7.63 2.59 -3.12
C ALA A 42 6.89 1.60 -2.22
N GLY A 43 6.14 2.10 -1.24
CA GLY A 43 5.37 1.28 -0.32
C GLY A 43 4.34 0.42 -1.04
N PHE A 44 3.73 0.92 -2.12
CA PHE A 44 2.70 0.24 -2.90
C PHE A 44 3.26 -0.81 -3.86
N PHE A 45 4.44 -0.58 -4.44
CA PHE A 45 4.96 -1.35 -5.58
C PHE A 45 5.10 -2.84 -5.29
N ILE A 46 5.83 -3.23 -4.24
CA ILE A 46 6.12 -4.64 -3.96
C ILE A 46 4.85 -5.39 -3.50
N PRO A 47 4.09 -4.90 -2.50
CA PRO A 47 2.93 -5.63 -1.99
C PRO A 47 1.84 -5.87 -3.06
N ILE A 48 1.55 -4.88 -3.91
CA ILE A 48 0.48 -5.01 -4.91
C ILE A 48 0.90 -5.87 -6.09
N ASN A 49 2.17 -5.80 -6.51
CA ASN A 49 2.69 -6.71 -7.52
C ASN A 49 2.68 -8.16 -7.02
N ALA A 50 3.00 -8.40 -5.75
CA ALA A 50 2.90 -9.74 -5.15
C ALA A 50 1.45 -10.27 -5.19
N TYR A 51 0.47 -9.45 -4.78
CA TYR A 51 -0.94 -9.84 -4.86
C TYR A 51 -1.43 -10.09 -6.30
N SER A 52 -1.02 -9.24 -7.23
CA SER A 52 -1.41 -9.36 -8.65
C SER A 52 -0.78 -10.58 -9.32
N TYR A 53 0.43 -10.96 -8.91
CA TYR A 53 1.10 -12.17 -9.41
C TYR A 53 0.44 -13.44 -8.85
N ASP A 54 0.14 -13.45 -7.55
CA ASP A 54 -0.59 -14.54 -6.88
C ASP A 54 -2.00 -14.76 -7.48
N GLU A 55 -2.66 -13.69 -7.90
CA GLU A 55 -3.97 -13.74 -8.59
C GLU A 55 -3.85 -14.46 -9.95
N LYS A 56 -2.87 -14.08 -10.78
CA LYS A 56 -2.64 -14.67 -12.11
C LYS A 56 -2.22 -16.14 -12.06
N ALA A 57 -1.51 -16.53 -11.01
CA ALA A 57 -1.03 -17.89 -10.81
C ALA A 57 -2.01 -18.80 -10.04
N GLU A 58 -3.25 -18.33 -9.79
CA GLU A 58 -4.28 -19.03 -9.00
C GLU A 58 -3.75 -19.59 -7.67
N THR A 59 -2.84 -18.85 -7.03
CA THR A 59 -2.08 -19.33 -5.86
C THR A 59 -3.00 -19.63 -4.67
N ASN A 60 -4.25 -19.14 -4.69
CA ASN A 60 -5.28 -19.47 -3.72
C ASN A 60 -5.61 -20.97 -3.68
N ILE A 61 -5.57 -21.69 -4.81
CA ILE A 61 -5.84 -23.14 -4.86
C ILE A 61 -4.70 -23.88 -4.15
N LEU A 62 -3.45 -23.52 -4.47
CA LEU A 62 -2.25 -24.09 -3.85
C LEU A 62 -2.16 -23.75 -2.35
N LEU A 63 -2.58 -22.56 -1.95
CA LEU A 63 -2.59 -22.18 -0.53
C LEU A 63 -3.63 -22.96 0.27
N ASN A 64 -4.78 -23.28 -0.33
CA ASN A 64 -5.84 -24.06 0.31
C ASN A 64 -5.55 -25.56 0.39
N SER A 65 -4.60 -26.09 -0.39
CA SER A 65 -4.15 -27.48 -0.28
C SER A 65 -3.07 -27.70 0.79
N LEU A 66 -2.49 -26.62 1.32
CA LEU A 66 -1.54 -26.69 2.43
C LEU A 66 -2.27 -26.86 3.77
N PRO A 67 -1.62 -27.44 4.80
CA PRO A 67 -2.20 -27.62 6.14
C PRO A 67 -2.21 -26.30 6.94
N TYR A 68 -2.78 -25.24 6.35
CA TYR A 68 -2.96 -23.93 6.99
C TYR A 68 -4.44 -23.56 7.02
N THR A 69 -4.83 -22.84 8.07
CA THR A 69 -6.20 -22.32 8.14
C THR A 69 -6.35 -21.11 7.22
N ARG A 70 -7.57 -20.92 6.70
CA ARG A 70 -7.91 -19.75 5.86
C ARG A 70 -7.59 -18.41 6.54
N THR A 71 -7.73 -18.35 7.86
CA THR A 71 -7.40 -17.15 8.66
C THR A 71 -5.90 -16.88 8.68
N GLN A 72 -5.08 -17.93 8.83
CA GLN A 72 -3.62 -17.83 8.76
C GLN A 72 -3.16 -17.36 7.37
N ILE A 73 -3.78 -17.83 6.29
CA ILE A 73 -3.42 -17.42 4.92
C ILE A 73 -3.62 -15.90 4.73
N ILE A 74 -4.77 -15.38 5.16
CA ILE A 74 -5.09 -13.94 5.02
C ILE A 74 -4.20 -13.11 5.94
N ALA A 75 -4.04 -13.55 7.19
CA ALA A 75 -3.18 -12.90 8.17
C ALA A 75 -1.73 -12.80 7.67
N SER A 76 -1.19 -13.85 7.05
CA SER A 76 0.17 -13.79 6.48
C SER A 76 0.29 -12.76 5.36
N ARG A 77 -0.76 -12.54 4.57
CA ARG A 77 -0.73 -11.57 3.48
C ARG A 77 -0.85 -10.12 3.96
N TYR A 78 -1.65 -9.87 4.99
CA TYR A 78 -1.74 -8.54 5.62
C TYR A 78 -0.43 -8.17 6.34
N ILE A 79 0.09 -9.08 7.16
CA ILE A 79 1.38 -8.87 7.87
C ILE A 79 2.53 -8.78 6.86
N GLY A 80 2.53 -9.64 5.84
CA GLY A 80 3.50 -9.59 4.74
C GLY A 80 3.49 -8.23 4.05
N ALA A 81 2.32 -7.70 3.69
CA ALA A 81 2.22 -6.39 3.05
C ALA A 81 2.83 -5.25 3.89
N ILE A 82 2.57 -5.23 5.21
CA ILE A 82 3.19 -4.24 6.12
C ILE A 82 4.71 -4.42 6.12
N PHE A 83 5.19 -5.65 6.22
CA PHE A 83 6.62 -5.95 6.21
C PHE A 83 7.30 -5.48 4.92
N TYR A 84 6.74 -5.80 3.75
CA TYR A 84 7.29 -5.41 2.45
C TYR A 84 7.20 -3.91 2.20
N MET A 85 6.12 -3.27 2.66
CA MET A 85 6.01 -1.82 2.65
C MET A 85 7.13 -1.18 3.48
N ALA A 86 7.35 -1.65 4.71
CA ALA A 86 8.40 -1.13 5.59
C ALA A 86 9.80 -1.32 5.00
N VAL A 87 10.08 -2.50 4.42
CA VAL A 87 11.35 -2.78 3.72
C VAL A 87 11.51 -1.86 2.51
N SER A 88 10.48 -1.71 1.69
CA SER A 88 10.49 -0.85 0.50
C SER A 88 10.77 0.61 0.85
N ILE A 89 10.05 1.15 1.84
CA ILE A 89 10.26 2.51 2.34
C ILE A 89 11.66 2.66 2.93
N GLY A 90 12.15 1.66 3.68
CA GLY A 90 13.51 1.65 4.22
C GLY A 90 14.57 1.75 3.14
N ILE A 91 14.43 0.98 2.05
CA ILE A 91 15.32 1.07 0.88
C ILE A 91 15.23 2.46 0.25
N THR A 92 14.03 3.03 0.08
CA THR A 92 13.85 4.38 -0.47
C THR A 92 14.53 5.46 0.39
N ILE A 93 14.47 5.36 1.72
CA ILE A 93 15.15 6.29 2.64
C ILE A 93 16.67 6.23 2.46
N VAL A 94 17.23 5.02 2.34
CA VAL A 94 18.66 4.83 2.06
C VAL A 94 19.03 5.45 0.71
N LEU A 95 18.22 5.23 -0.34
CA LEU A 95 18.46 5.82 -1.66
C LEU A 95 18.33 7.35 -1.65
N PHE A 96 17.36 7.93 -0.95
CA PHE A 96 17.26 9.38 -0.80
C PHE A 96 18.52 9.96 -0.15
N SER A 97 19.04 9.30 0.88
CA SER A 97 20.25 9.71 1.58
C SER A 97 21.49 9.60 0.69
N LEU A 98 21.61 8.53 -0.11
CA LEU A 98 22.74 8.32 -1.02
C LEU A 98 22.78 9.34 -2.18
N PHE A 99 21.62 9.79 -2.65
CA PHE A 99 21.50 10.73 -3.76
C PHE A 99 21.24 12.18 -3.30
N ASN A 100 21.40 12.47 -2.00
CA ASN A 100 21.17 13.79 -1.41
C ASN A 100 19.81 14.40 -1.75
N ARG A 101 18.77 13.56 -1.87
CA ARG A 101 17.41 14.04 -2.10
C ARG A 101 16.78 14.47 -0.78
N ALA A 102 16.29 15.70 -0.72
CA ALA A 102 15.61 16.20 0.47
C ALA A 102 14.31 15.43 0.75
N PHE A 103 14.14 15.00 1.99
CA PHE A 103 12.91 14.38 2.49
C PHE A 103 12.71 14.76 3.97
N THR A 104 11.47 14.71 4.41
CA THR A 104 11.10 14.96 5.82
C THR A 104 10.46 13.73 6.44
N TRP A 105 10.47 13.65 7.78
CA TRP A 105 9.72 12.61 8.50
C TRP A 105 8.22 12.70 8.24
N THR A 106 7.71 13.89 7.96
CA THR A 106 6.32 14.12 7.58
C THR A 106 5.99 13.49 6.22
N ASP A 107 6.91 13.54 5.25
CA ASP A 107 6.74 12.87 3.95
C ASP A 107 6.63 11.34 4.10
N ILE A 108 7.42 10.77 5.01
CA ILE A 108 7.40 9.33 5.31
C ILE A 108 6.09 8.95 5.98
N ALA A 109 5.65 9.71 6.98
CA ALA A 109 4.41 9.44 7.70
C ALA A 109 3.19 9.53 6.76
N ILE A 110 3.13 10.58 5.93
CA ILE A 110 2.05 10.75 4.94
C ILE A 110 2.10 9.64 3.90
N GLY A 111 3.28 9.33 3.36
CA GLY A 111 3.45 8.30 2.36
C GLY A 111 3.03 6.92 2.85
N ALA A 112 3.51 6.51 4.03
CA ALA A 112 3.11 5.26 4.66
C ALA A 112 1.61 5.21 4.99
N GLY A 113 1.04 6.33 5.47
CA GLY A 113 -0.38 6.42 5.79
C GLY A 113 -1.28 6.23 4.58
N ILE A 114 -0.95 6.89 3.46
CA ILE A 114 -1.68 6.74 2.19
C ILE A 114 -1.55 5.30 1.69
N THR A 115 -0.35 4.71 1.68
CA THR A 115 -0.15 3.32 1.24
C THR A 115 -0.97 2.33 2.08
N LEU A 116 -1.02 2.51 3.41
CA LEU A 116 -1.85 1.68 4.29
C LEU A 116 -3.35 1.83 4.00
N ALA A 117 -3.83 3.06 3.79
CA ALA A 117 -5.21 3.30 3.40
C ALA A 117 -5.53 2.58 2.08
N MET A 118 -4.63 2.67 1.10
CA MET A 118 -4.78 1.98 -0.18
C MET A 118 -4.86 0.47 -0.02
N PHE A 119 -4.01 -0.14 0.80
CA PHE A 119 -4.09 -1.59 1.07
C PHE A 119 -5.39 -1.99 1.71
N ALA A 120 -5.88 -1.18 2.63
CA ALA A 120 -7.12 -1.46 3.31
C ALA A 120 -8.34 -1.44 2.38
N PHE A 121 -8.31 -0.66 1.29
CA PHE A 121 -9.32 -0.77 0.24
C PHE A 121 -8.99 -1.89 -0.76
N ALA A 122 -7.75 -2.00 -1.21
CA ALA A 122 -7.33 -2.94 -2.26
C ALA A 122 -7.52 -4.41 -1.88
N PHE A 123 -7.14 -4.80 -0.65
CA PHE A 123 -7.11 -6.21 -0.24
C PHE A 123 -8.50 -6.86 -0.19
N PRO A 124 -9.54 -6.24 0.40
CA PRO A 124 -10.90 -6.77 0.30
C PRO A 124 -11.38 -6.93 -1.14
N LEU A 125 -11.04 -5.98 -2.02
CA LEU A 125 -11.43 -6.04 -3.44
C LEU A 125 -10.82 -7.27 -4.15
N PHE A 126 -9.54 -7.59 -3.88
CA PHE A 126 -8.90 -8.79 -4.43
C PHE A 126 -9.63 -10.09 -4.02
N TYR A 127 -10.24 -10.13 -2.83
CA TYR A 127 -11.00 -11.29 -2.39
C TYR A 127 -12.45 -11.29 -2.87
N LEU A 128 -13.08 -10.11 -2.98
CA LEU A 128 -14.47 -9.95 -3.37
C LEU A 128 -14.68 -10.22 -4.86
N LEU A 129 -13.85 -9.62 -5.70
CA LEU A 129 -14.00 -9.68 -7.15
C LEU A 129 -13.40 -10.98 -7.72
N LYS A 130 -13.74 -11.31 -8.97
CA LYS A 130 -13.20 -12.49 -9.64
C LYS A 130 -11.77 -12.24 -10.13
N PRO A 131 -10.85 -13.22 -9.96
CA PRO A 131 -9.50 -13.12 -10.48
C PRO A 131 -9.48 -12.83 -11.98
N GLY A 132 -8.66 -11.88 -12.44
CA GLY A 132 -8.40 -11.62 -13.86
C GLY A 132 -7.85 -10.23 -14.13
N TYR A 133 -8.58 -9.19 -13.73
CA TYR A 133 -8.26 -7.79 -14.04
C TYR A 133 -8.16 -6.88 -12.80
N ILE A 134 -8.33 -7.41 -11.59
CA ILE A 134 -8.40 -6.59 -10.37
C ILE A 134 -7.06 -5.94 -10.08
N GLY A 135 -5.95 -6.68 -10.18
CA GLY A 135 -4.61 -6.11 -10.04
C GLY A 135 -4.38 -4.93 -11.00
N THR A 136 -4.78 -5.07 -12.26
CA THR A 136 -4.70 -3.97 -13.25
C THR A 136 -5.61 -2.81 -12.87
N ALA A 137 -6.86 -3.07 -12.44
CA ALA A 137 -7.81 -2.04 -12.03
C ALA A 137 -7.31 -1.25 -10.80
N ILE A 138 -6.65 -1.93 -9.85
CA ILE A 138 -6.07 -1.30 -8.65
C ILE A 138 -4.87 -0.42 -9.03
N VAL A 139 -4.03 -0.87 -9.98
CA VAL A 139 -2.92 -0.05 -10.49
C VAL A 139 -3.43 1.16 -11.28
N ILE A 140 -4.45 1.00 -12.13
CA ILE A 140 -5.11 2.13 -12.82
C ILE A 140 -5.74 3.08 -11.81
N GLY A 141 -6.45 2.56 -10.81
CA GLY A 141 -7.04 3.36 -9.74
C GLY A 141 -5.99 4.15 -8.95
N PHE A 142 -4.82 3.55 -8.69
CA PHE A 142 -3.69 4.26 -8.10
C PHE A 142 -3.22 5.42 -8.97
N ILE A 143 -2.99 5.17 -10.26
CA ILE A 143 -2.54 6.22 -11.21
C ILE A 143 -3.57 7.36 -11.26
N LEU A 144 -4.87 7.03 -11.31
CA LEU A 144 -5.93 8.03 -11.30
C LEU A 144 -5.95 8.83 -9.99
N LEU A 145 -5.81 8.18 -8.84
CA LEU A 145 -5.77 8.87 -7.54
C LEU A 145 -4.62 9.87 -7.50
N VAL A 146 -3.46 9.49 -8.03
CA VAL A 146 -2.28 10.35 -8.13
C VAL A 146 -2.54 11.56 -9.03
N ILE A 147 -3.05 11.34 -10.24
CA ILE A 147 -3.31 12.42 -11.21
C ILE A 147 -4.39 13.38 -10.68
N LEU A 148 -5.43 12.83 -10.02
CA LEU A 148 -6.54 13.59 -9.48
C LEU A 148 -6.25 14.23 -8.12
N SER A 149 -5.11 13.89 -7.48
CA SER A 149 -4.78 14.41 -6.15
C SER A 149 -4.68 15.94 -6.12
N GLN A 150 -4.02 16.55 -7.11
CA GLN A 150 -3.87 18.01 -7.18
C GLN A 150 -5.21 18.72 -7.46
N PRO A 151 -6.01 18.34 -8.46
CA PRO A 151 -7.37 18.88 -8.64
C PRO A 151 -8.27 18.69 -7.43
N ALA A 152 -8.15 17.56 -6.72
CA ALA A 152 -8.95 17.29 -5.53
C ALA A 152 -8.60 18.25 -4.40
N ILE A 153 -7.31 18.54 -4.19
CA ILE A 153 -6.84 19.50 -3.18
C ILE A 153 -7.35 20.91 -3.49
N THR A 154 -7.27 21.35 -4.76
CA THR A 154 -7.79 22.67 -5.16
C THR A 154 -9.31 22.76 -4.97
N PHE A 155 -10.05 21.72 -5.36
CA PHE A 155 -11.49 21.66 -5.16
C PHE A 155 -11.88 21.71 -3.67
N LEU A 156 -11.18 20.97 -2.82
CA LEU A 156 -11.38 21.02 -1.37
C LEU A 156 -11.15 22.43 -0.80
N GLY A 157 -10.10 23.11 -1.26
CA GLY A 157 -9.79 24.49 -0.86
C GLY A 157 -10.86 25.50 -1.24
N GLU A 158 -11.37 25.39 -2.47
CA GLU A 158 -12.35 26.33 -3.03
C GLU A 158 -13.76 26.13 -2.51
N TYR A 159 -14.23 24.88 -2.39
CA TYR A 159 -15.64 24.58 -2.11
C TYR A 159 -15.89 24.09 -0.69
N LEU A 160 -14.86 23.58 0.00
CA LEU A 160 -14.98 22.98 1.33
C LEU A 160 -14.11 23.73 2.36
N THR A 161 -14.03 25.05 2.20
CA THR A 161 -13.23 25.95 3.05
C THR A 161 -13.46 25.77 4.56
N PRO A 162 -14.70 25.59 5.07
CA PRO A 162 -14.90 25.35 6.52
C PRO A 162 -14.22 24.08 7.02
N ILE A 163 -14.19 23.03 6.19
CA ILE A 163 -13.53 21.76 6.52
C ILE A 163 -12.01 21.95 6.51
N VAL A 164 -11.48 22.64 5.50
CA VAL A 164 -10.05 22.95 5.40
C VAL A 164 -9.59 23.79 6.58
N GLN A 165 -10.37 24.80 7.00
CA GLN A 165 -10.07 25.64 8.16
C GLN A 165 -10.12 24.85 9.47
N PHE A 166 -11.07 23.93 9.62
CA PHE A 166 -11.12 23.05 10.79
C PHE A 166 -9.84 22.22 10.91
N PHE A 167 -9.40 21.57 9.83
CA PHE A 167 -8.14 20.81 9.83
C PHE A 167 -6.91 21.71 10.02
N ALA A 168 -6.89 22.91 9.44
CA ALA A 168 -5.79 23.86 9.61
C ALA A 168 -5.70 24.42 11.05
N SER A 169 -6.82 24.49 11.77
CA SER A 169 -6.87 24.95 13.17
C SER A 169 -6.46 23.88 14.18
N ALA A 170 -6.47 22.61 13.79
CA ALA A 170 -6.05 21.50 14.65
C ALA A 170 -4.52 21.43 14.75
N SER A 171 -4.02 21.04 15.92
CA SER A 171 -2.57 20.84 16.09
C SER A 171 -2.09 19.67 15.22
N THR A 172 -0.87 19.79 14.69
CA THR A 172 -0.24 18.74 13.87
C THR A 172 -0.21 17.40 14.59
N THR A 173 0.05 17.40 15.91
CA THR A 173 0.04 16.19 16.74
C THR A 173 -1.33 15.52 16.79
N ILE A 174 -2.41 16.30 16.95
CA ILE A 174 -3.78 15.76 16.97
C ILE A 174 -4.13 15.18 15.61
N LEU A 175 -3.74 15.83 14.51
CA LEU A 175 -3.96 15.33 13.15
C LEU A 175 -3.23 14.01 12.90
N TYR A 176 -1.97 13.88 13.31
CA TYR A 176 -1.21 12.63 13.15
C TYR A 176 -1.77 11.50 14.02
N LEU A 177 -2.13 11.76 15.28
CA LEU A 177 -2.69 10.75 16.16
C LEU A 177 -4.07 10.26 15.69
N SER A 178 -4.95 11.20 15.31
CA SER A 178 -6.28 10.88 14.81
C SER A 178 -6.22 10.13 13.48
N SER A 179 -5.39 10.56 12.54
CA SER A 179 -5.18 9.83 11.28
C SER A 179 -4.60 8.44 11.50
N ALA A 180 -3.61 8.28 12.37
CA ALA A 180 -3.08 6.96 12.74
C ALA A 180 -4.16 6.05 13.35
N GLY A 181 -4.98 6.58 14.27
CA GLY A 181 -6.12 5.85 14.85
C GLY A 181 -7.12 5.39 13.80
N ILE A 182 -7.52 6.29 12.89
CA ILE A 182 -8.43 5.97 11.77
C ILE A 182 -7.82 4.89 10.88
N LEU A 183 -6.53 5.00 10.53
CA LEU A 183 -5.86 4.02 9.68
C LEU A 183 -5.80 2.63 10.32
N ILE A 184 -5.54 2.54 11.63
CA ILE A 184 -5.54 1.27 12.36
C ILE A 184 -6.93 0.64 12.32
N VAL A 185 -7.98 1.41 12.61
CA VAL A 185 -9.37 0.91 12.57
C VAL A 185 -9.75 0.47 11.17
N LEU A 186 -9.41 1.25 10.15
CA LEU A 186 -9.73 0.98 8.76
C LEU A 186 -8.99 -0.27 8.25
N TYR A 187 -7.72 -0.42 8.60
CA TYR A 187 -6.92 -1.61 8.25
C TYR A 187 -7.41 -2.87 8.98
N ALA A 188 -7.80 -2.75 10.26
CA ALA A 188 -8.39 -3.87 11.02
C ALA A 188 -9.76 -4.28 10.44
N ALA A 189 -10.62 -3.32 10.12
CA ALA A 189 -11.91 -3.58 9.48
C ALA A 189 -11.72 -4.26 8.12
N SER A 190 -10.77 -3.78 7.32
CA SER A 190 -10.40 -4.38 6.03
C SER A 190 -9.96 -5.84 6.15
N TRP A 191 -9.14 -6.15 7.14
CA TRP A 191 -8.74 -7.53 7.45
C TRP A 191 -9.96 -8.38 7.78
N LEU A 192 -10.81 -7.94 8.72
CA LEU A 192 -12.01 -8.70 9.11
C LEU A 192 -12.94 -8.96 7.92
N ILE A 193 -13.18 -7.95 7.08
CA ILE A 193 -13.99 -8.08 5.85
C ILE A 193 -13.36 -9.12 4.92
N SER A 194 -12.05 -9.04 4.68
CA SER A 194 -11.33 -10.00 3.84
C SER A 194 -11.44 -11.42 4.37
N GLN A 195 -11.37 -11.59 5.70
CA GLN A 195 -11.54 -12.88 6.36
C GLN A 195 -12.95 -13.45 6.18
N MET A 196 -13.99 -12.62 6.35
CA MET A 196 -15.37 -13.03 6.12
C MET A 196 -15.60 -13.46 4.68
N ILE A 197 -15.07 -12.72 3.71
CA ILE A 197 -15.23 -13.03 2.28
C ILE A 197 -14.53 -14.35 1.93
N TYR A 198 -13.27 -14.51 2.32
CA TYR A 198 -12.46 -15.68 1.96
C TYR A 198 -12.93 -16.97 2.63
N GLN A 199 -13.51 -16.88 3.83
CA GLN A 199 -14.14 -18.05 4.48
C GLN A 199 -15.40 -18.53 3.75
N ARG A 200 -16.18 -17.60 3.17
CA ARG A 200 -17.43 -17.93 2.46
C ARG A 200 -17.20 -18.41 1.03
N LYS A 201 -16.04 -18.11 0.43
CA LYS A 201 -15.73 -18.50 -0.95
C LYS A 201 -15.46 -20.01 -1.03
N ALA A 202 -16.22 -20.72 -1.86
CA ALA A 202 -15.86 -22.07 -2.28
C ALA A 202 -14.80 -21.93 -3.38
N PHE A 203 -13.66 -22.60 -3.20
CA PHE A 203 -12.57 -22.68 -4.16
C PHE A 203 -12.53 -24.11 -4.70
#